data_AF-A0A565C118-F1
#
_entry.id   AF-A0A565C118-F1
#
_cell.length_a   1.000
_cell.length_b   1.000
_cell.length_c   1.000
_cell.angle_alpha   90.00
_cell.angle_beta   90.00
_cell.angle_gamma   90.00
#
_symmetry.space_group_name_H-M   'P 1'
#
loop_
_entity.id
_entity.type
_entity.pdbx_description
1 polymer ?
#
loop_
_entity_poly.entity_id
_entity_poly.type
_entity_poly.pdbx_seq_one_letter_code
_entity_poly.pdbx_strand_id
1 'polypeptide(L)'
;MTEAMIRKKPGMVSVKDMPLLQDGPPPGGFPPVRYARRISNTGPSAMAMFLAVSGAFAWGMYQVGQGNKIRRALKEEKYAARRAILPILQAEEDERFVSEWKKYLEYEADVMKDVPGWKVGENVYNSGRWMPPATGELRPDVW
;
A
#
# COMPACT_ATOMS: atom_id res chain seq x y z
N MET A 1 -36.08 6.21 84.26
CA MET A 1 -35.56 5.38 85.37
C MET A 1 -35.53 3.87 85.06
N THR A 2 -36.06 3.39 83.92
CA THR A 2 -36.11 1.95 83.56
C THR A 2 -34.88 1.42 82.84
N GLU A 3 -34.15 2.27 82.12
CA GLU A 3 -32.93 1.89 81.38
C GLU A 3 -31.84 1.26 82.27
N ALA A 4 -31.72 1.72 83.52
CA ALA A 4 -30.78 1.17 84.49
C ALA A 4 -31.10 -0.28 84.90
N MET A 5 -32.35 -0.71 84.75
CA MET A 5 -32.76 -2.10 84.98
C MET A 5 -32.56 -2.97 83.74
N ILE A 6 -32.72 -2.39 82.54
CA ILE A 6 -32.60 -3.09 81.26
C ILE A 6 -31.12 -3.33 80.90
N ARG A 7 -30.28 -2.30 81.03
CA ARG A 7 -28.83 -2.35 80.74
C ARG A 7 -28.02 -2.64 82.00
N LYS A 8 -28.52 -3.53 82.86
CA LYS A 8 -27.86 -3.80 84.13
C LYS A 8 -26.64 -4.70 83.92
N LYS A 9 -25.47 -4.27 84.40
CA LYS A 9 -24.26 -5.09 84.49
C LYS A 9 -24.00 -5.49 85.96
N PRO A 10 -23.69 -6.77 86.27
CA PRO A 10 -23.29 -7.17 87.62
C PRO A 10 -22.09 -6.35 88.11
N GLY A 11 -22.16 -5.80 89.32
CA GLY A 11 -21.09 -4.98 89.93
C GLY A 11 -21.09 -3.50 89.57
N MET A 12 -22.12 -3.00 88.87
CA MET A 12 -22.28 -1.58 88.57
C MET A 12 -22.56 -0.76 89.84
N VAL A 13 -21.74 0.26 90.11
CA VAL A 13 -21.89 1.15 91.28
C VAL A 13 -22.57 2.47 90.88
N SER A 14 -22.44 2.88 89.62
CA SER A 14 -23.02 4.10 89.08
C SER A 14 -23.73 3.87 87.75
N VAL A 15 -24.73 4.69 87.44
CA VAL A 15 -25.42 4.73 86.14
C VAL A 15 -24.43 4.97 84.98
N LYS A 16 -23.26 5.55 85.23
CA LYS A 16 -22.21 5.76 84.21
C LYS A 16 -21.58 4.47 83.69
N ASP A 17 -21.61 3.38 84.46
CA ASP A 17 -20.97 2.11 84.09
C ASP A 17 -21.92 1.16 83.33
N MET A 18 -23.06 1.68 82.86
CA MET A 18 -24.00 0.92 82.04
C MET A 18 -23.30 0.47 80.73
N PRO A 19 -23.45 -0.79 80.33
CA PRO A 19 -22.87 -1.32 79.10
C PRO A 19 -23.52 -0.64 77.88
N LEU A 20 -22.67 -0.15 76.99
CA LEU A 20 -23.05 0.40 75.69
C LEU A 20 -22.32 -0.40 74.62
N LEU A 21 -23.03 -1.37 74.03
CA LEU A 21 -22.56 -2.11 72.86
C LEU A 21 -23.27 -1.52 71.64
N GLN A 22 -22.53 -0.75 70.85
CA GLN A 22 -23.01 -0.14 69.60
C GLN A 22 -22.23 -0.74 68.43
N ASP A 23 -22.84 -0.74 67.24
CA ASP A 23 -22.13 -1.05 66.02
C ASP A 23 -21.08 0.04 65.75
N GLY A 24 -19.87 -0.38 65.45
CA GLY A 24 -18.71 0.48 65.36
C GLY A 24 -17.56 -0.21 64.65
N PRO A 25 -16.57 0.54 64.16
CA PRO A 25 -15.40 -0.06 63.54
C PRO A 25 -14.69 -0.97 64.54
N PRO A 26 -14.07 -2.07 64.08
CA PRO A 26 -13.26 -2.91 64.95
C PRO A 26 -12.12 -2.08 65.57
N PRO A 27 -11.60 -2.47 66.74
CA PRO A 27 -10.43 -1.82 67.31
C PRO A 27 -9.26 -1.91 66.32
N GLY A 28 -8.81 -0.78 65.78
CA GLY A 28 -7.81 -0.69 64.72
C GLY A 28 -8.33 -0.21 63.35
N GLY A 29 -9.65 -0.10 63.16
CA GLY A 29 -10.27 0.42 61.95
C GLY A 29 -10.26 -0.55 60.75
N PHE A 30 -10.78 -0.09 59.62
CA PHE A 30 -10.79 -0.85 58.36
C PHE A 30 -9.51 -0.62 57.54
N PRO A 31 -9.14 -1.53 56.63
CA PRO A 31 -8.02 -1.32 55.73
C PRO A 31 -8.20 -0.02 54.92
N PRO A 32 -7.10 0.66 54.56
CA PRO A 32 -7.17 1.92 53.84
C PRO A 32 -7.78 1.71 52.46
N VAL A 33 -8.98 2.26 52.25
CA VAL A 33 -9.64 2.26 50.95
C VAL A 33 -8.95 3.28 50.04
N ARG A 34 -8.44 2.81 48.91
CA ARG A 34 -7.78 3.68 47.94
C ARG A 34 -8.83 4.45 47.13
N TYR A 35 -8.86 5.76 47.28
CA TYR A 35 -9.80 6.66 46.59
C TYR A 35 -9.16 7.44 45.43
N ALA A 36 -7.83 7.56 45.40
CA ALA A 36 -7.12 8.31 44.37
C ALA A 36 -6.98 7.53 43.05
N ARG A 37 -7.12 8.24 41.93
CA ARG A 37 -6.88 7.71 40.58
C ARG A 37 -5.38 7.39 40.40
N ARG A 38 -5.08 6.17 39.94
CA ARG A 38 -3.74 5.77 39.51
C ARG A 38 -3.81 5.22 38.10
N ILE A 39 -3.35 6.03 37.14
CA ILE A 39 -3.14 5.60 35.76
C ILE A 39 -1.64 5.48 35.54
N SER A 40 -1.21 4.28 35.18
CA SER A 40 0.18 4.00 34.82
C SER A 40 0.45 4.47 33.39
N ASN A 41 1.41 5.39 33.23
CA ASN A 41 1.95 5.78 31.93
C ASN A 41 3.26 5.03 31.64
N THR A 42 3.27 3.72 31.86
CA THR A 42 4.46 2.84 31.72
C THR A 42 4.72 2.41 30.27
N GLY A 43 4.35 3.24 29.31
CA GLY A 43 4.66 3.03 27.90
C GLY A 43 6.10 3.36 27.55
N PRO A 44 6.55 3.04 26.32
CA PRO A 44 7.86 3.43 25.84
C PRO A 44 7.99 4.96 25.88
N SER A 45 9.19 5.44 26.23
CA SER A 45 9.47 6.88 26.24
C SER A 45 9.37 7.46 24.84
N ALA A 46 9.15 8.77 24.74
CA ALA A 46 9.07 9.46 23.45
C ALA A 46 10.30 9.20 22.56
N MET A 47 11.50 9.20 23.16
CA MET A 47 12.74 8.93 22.43
C MET A 47 12.83 7.47 21.97
N ALA A 48 12.38 6.51 22.79
CA ALA A 48 12.36 5.11 22.40
C ALA A 48 11.44 4.88 21.19
N MET A 49 10.26 5.51 21.18
CA MET A 49 9.35 5.45 20.04
C MET A 49 9.95 6.11 18.79
N PHE A 50 10.55 7.30 18.95
CA PHE A 50 11.17 8.01 17.84
C PHE A 50 12.30 7.20 17.19
N LEU A 51 13.24 6.70 18.00
CA LEU A 51 14.38 5.93 17.51
C LEU A 51 13.93 4.61 16.86
N ALA A 52 12.90 3.95 17.40
CA ALA A 52 12.36 2.75 16.79
C ALA A 52 11.78 3.02 15.40
N VAL A 53 10.97 4.08 15.27
CA VAL A 53 10.37 4.46 13.99
C VAL A 53 11.44 4.92 12.99
N SER A 54 12.34 5.81 13.41
CA SER A 54 13.42 6.29 12.55
C SER A 54 14.37 5.17 12.12
N GLY A 55 14.70 4.24 13.02
CA GLY A 55 15.51 3.07 12.72
C GLY A 55 14.83 2.12 11.73
N ALA A 56 13.54 1.82 11.97
CA ALA A 56 12.73 1.01 11.06
C ALA A 56 12.61 1.67 9.68
N PHE A 57 12.43 2.99 9.63
CA PHE A 57 12.38 3.74 8.37
C PHE A 57 13.71 3.69 7.62
N ALA A 58 14.83 4.00 8.28
CA ALA A 58 16.14 4.00 7.66
C ALA A 58 16.50 2.61 7.09
N TRP A 59 16.25 1.56 7.86
CA TRP A 59 16.49 0.19 7.41
C TRP A 59 15.50 -0.24 6.32
N GLY A 60 14.21 0.13 6.44
CA GLY A 60 13.19 -0.15 5.43
C GLY A 60 13.54 0.49 4.08
N MET A 61 13.98 1.75 4.09
CA MET A 61 14.42 2.45 2.87
C MET A 61 15.66 1.80 2.24
N TYR A 62 16.60 1.32 3.05
CA TYR A 62 17.72 0.53 2.55
C TYR A 62 17.26 -0.74 1.84
N GLN A 63 16.33 -1.50 2.45
CA GLN A 63 15.79 -2.72 1.86
C GLN A 63 14.99 -2.45 0.57
N VAL A 64 14.22 -1.36 0.52
CA VAL A 64 13.55 -0.90 -0.71
C VAL A 64 14.56 -0.61 -1.81
N GLY A 65 15.70 0.01 -1.49
CA GLY A 65 16.80 0.24 -2.42
C GLY A 65 17.35 -1.06 -3.01
N GLN A 66 17.62 -2.06 -2.15
CA GLN A 66 18.08 -3.38 -2.59
C GLN A 66 17.02 -4.09 -3.48
N GLY A 67 15.75 -4.05 -3.07
CA GLY A 67 14.64 -4.61 -3.85
C GLY A 67 14.50 -3.94 -5.22
N ASN A 68 14.65 -2.62 -5.31
CA ASN A 68 14.61 -1.89 -6.58
C ASN A 68 15.79 -2.24 -7.49
N LYS A 69 16.97 -2.50 -6.93
CA LYS A 69 18.13 -2.98 -7.70
C LYS A 69 17.84 -4.35 -8.33
N ILE A 70 17.28 -5.28 -7.56
CA ILE A 70 16.89 -6.61 -8.06
C ILE A 70 15.80 -6.50 -9.13
N ARG A 71 14.75 -5.70 -8.90
CA ARG A 71 13.68 -5.47 -9.89
C ARG A 71 14.22 -4.88 -11.18
N ARG A 72 15.21 -3.99 -11.11
CA ARG A 72 15.87 -3.43 -12.31
C ARG A 72 16.64 -4.51 -13.07
N ALA A 73 17.37 -5.37 -12.38
CA ALA A 73 18.07 -6.48 -13.01
C ALA A 73 17.11 -7.44 -13.74
N LEU A 74 15.98 -7.80 -13.12
CA LEU A 74 14.95 -8.64 -13.74
C LEU A 74 14.29 -7.98 -14.95
N LYS A 75 14.04 -6.66 -14.89
CA LYS A 75 13.53 -5.92 -16.04
C LYS A 75 14.55 -5.88 -17.19
N GLU A 76 15.83 -5.70 -16.86
CA GLU A 76 16.90 -5.68 -17.85
C GLU A 76 17.05 -7.05 -18.53
N GLU A 77 16.97 -8.15 -17.76
CA GLU A 77 16.93 -9.50 -18.31
C GLU A 77 15.76 -9.68 -19.29
N LYS A 78 14.55 -9.25 -18.91
CA LYS A 78 13.38 -9.28 -19.80
C LYS A 78 13.59 -8.44 -21.07
N TYR A 79 14.20 -7.26 -20.97
CA TYR A 79 14.48 -6.42 -22.12
C TYR A 79 15.61 -6.98 -23.00
N ALA A 80 16.61 -7.63 -22.40
CA ALA A 80 17.66 -8.33 -23.13
C ALA A 80 17.08 -9.51 -23.93
N ALA A 81 16.23 -10.33 -23.31
CA ALA A 81 15.54 -11.43 -23.98
C ALA A 81 14.68 -10.94 -25.15
N ARG A 82 13.92 -9.85 -24.96
CA ARG A 82 13.14 -9.21 -26.05
C ARG A 82 14.02 -8.70 -27.17
N ARG A 83 15.13 -8.02 -26.86
CA ARG A 83 16.08 -7.53 -27.88
C ARG A 83 16.73 -8.68 -28.66
N ALA A 84 16.98 -9.82 -28.02
CA ALA A 84 17.56 -10.97 -28.69
C ALA A 84 16.63 -11.58 -29.75
N ILE A 85 15.32 -11.62 -29.48
CA ILE A 85 14.33 -12.19 -30.42
C ILE A 85 13.77 -11.16 -31.43
N LEU A 86 13.95 -9.86 -31.16
CA LEU A 86 13.40 -8.78 -31.98
C LEU A 86 13.75 -8.89 -33.48
N PRO A 87 15.00 -9.19 -33.90
CA PRO A 87 15.33 -9.27 -35.32
C PRO A 87 14.53 -10.33 -36.08
N ILE A 88 14.19 -11.44 -35.42
CA ILE A 88 13.42 -12.53 -36.03
C ILE A 88 11.98 -12.07 -36.23
N LEU A 89 11.36 -11.50 -35.18
CA LEU A 89 10.00 -10.97 -35.26
C LEU A 89 9.88 -9.84 -36.29
N GLN A 90 10.91 -8.98 -36.38
CA GLN A 90 10.94 -7.91 -37.37
C GLN A 90 11.04 -8.47 -38.79
N ALA A 91 11.86 -9.50 -39.02
CA ALA A 91 11.96 -10.13 -40.34
C ALA A 91 10.64 -10.79 -40.77
N GLU A 92 9.96 -11.51 -39.87
CA GLU A 92 8.65 -12.09 -40.14
C GLU A 92 7.59 -11.03 -40.49
N GLU A 93 7.60 -9.91 -39.76
CA GLU A 93 6.70 -8.78 -40.02
C GLU A 93 7.03 -8.05 -41.33
N ASP A 94 8.31 -7.89 -41.66
CA ASP A 94 8.76 -7.30 -42.93
C ASP A 94 8.34 -8.18 -44.12
N GLU A 95 8.47 -9.51 -44.02
CA GLU A 95 7.97 -10.45 -45.05
C GLU A 95 6.45 -10.34 -45.23
N ARG A 96 5.71 -10.32 -44.12
CA ARG A 96 4.24 -10.13 -44.12
C ARG A 96 3.86 -8.80 -44.79
N PHE A 97 4.53 -7.71 -44.44
CA PHE A 97 4.28 -6.39 -44.98
C PHE A 97 4.58 -6.32 -46.48
N VAL A 98 5.72 -6.85 -46.93
CA VAL A 98 6.08 -6.87 -48.36
C VAL A 98 5.08 -7.70 -49.16
N SER A 99 4.62 -8.84 -48.62
CA SER A 99 3.57 -9.64 -49.25
C SER A 99 2.27 -8.86 -49.40
N GLU A 100 1.84 -8.12 -48.37
CA GLU A 100 0.60 -7.35 -48.42
C GLU A 100 0.73 -6.12 -49.33
N TRP A 101 1.90 -5.48 -49.31
CA TRP A 101 2.22 -4.35 -50.18
C TRP A 101 2.21 -4.74 -51.66
N LYS A 102 2.71 -5.94 -52.01
CA LYS A 102 2.64 -6.47 -53.38
C LYS A 102 1.19 -6.62 -53.85
N LYS A 103 0.33 -7.22 -53.03
CA LYS A 103 -1.11 -7.35 -53.35
C LYS A 103 -1.77 -5.99 -53.54
N TYR A 104 -1.43 -5.02 -52.68
CA TYR A 104 -1.93 -3.65 -52.79
C TYR A 104 -1.51 -2.98 -54.09
N LEU A 105 -0.24 -3.14 -54.51
CA LEU A 105 0.26 -2.61 -55.79
C LEU A 105 -0.36 -3.30 -57.01
N GLU A 106 -0.58 -4.61 -56.96
CA GLU A 106 -1.30 -5.35 -58.02
C GLU A 106 -2.75 -4.84 -58.14
N TYR A 107 -3.42 -4.66 -57.01
CA TYR A 107 -4.76 -4.07 -56.96
C TYR A 107 -4.77 -2.63 -57.51
N GLU A 108 -3.79 -1.81 -57.13
CA GLU A 108 -3.64 -0.44 -57.64
C GLU A 108 -3.49 -0.44 -59.17
N ALA A 109 -2.64 -1.31 -59.71
CA ALA A 109 -2.42 -1.45 -61.16
C ALA A 109 -3.70 -1.85 -61.91
N ASP A 110 -4.45 -2.80 -61.36
CA ASP A 110 -5.68 -3.29 -61.97
C ASP A 110 -6.79 -2.22 -61.99
N VAL A 111 -6.91 -1.45 -60.90
CA VAL A 111 -7.94 -0.40 -60.77
C VAL A 111 -7.59 0.86 -61.55
N MET A 112 -6.31 1.23 -61.64
CA MET A 112 -5.86 2.49 -62.24
C MET A 112 -5.45 2.39 -63.72
N LYS A 113 -5.58 1.21 -64.34
CA LYS A 113 -5.15 0.95 -65.73
C LYS A 113 -5.70 1.94 -66.78
N ASP A 114 -6.89 2.48 -66.56
CA ASP A 114 -7.59 3.35 -67.51
C ASP A 114 -7.37 4.85 -67.22
N VAL A 115 -6.60 5.20 -66.19
CA VAL A 115 -6.36 6.59 -65.76
C VAL A 115 -5.08 7.14 -66.40
N PRO A 116 -5.15 8.19 -67.24
CA PRO A 116 -3.99 8.70 -67.94
C PRO A 116 -3.01 9.39 -66.98
N GLY A 117 -1.72 9.05 -67.09
CA GLY A 117 -0.64 9.66 -66.30
C GLY A 117 -0.42 9.07 -64.91
N TRP A 118 -1.22 8.06 -64.50
CA TRP A 118 -1.01 7.36 -63.24
C TRP A 118 0.23 6.46 -63.28
N LYS A 119 1.07 6.53 -62.26
CA LYS A 119 2.23 5.65 -62.10
C LYS A 119 2.03 4.78 -60.87
N VAL A 120 1.87 3.48 -61.09
CA VAL A 120 1.69 2.50 -60.01
C VAL A 120 2.89 2.51 -59.06
N GLY A 121 2.64 2.57 -57.76
CA GLY A 121 3.69 2.57 -56.73
C GLY A 121 4.56 3.83 -56.70
N GLU A 122 4.08 4.95 -57.24
CA GLU A 122 4.80 6.23 -57.15
C GLU A 122 4.95 6.68 -55.68
N ASN A 123 6.17 7.08 -55.31
CA ASN A 123 6.44 7.53 -53.95
C ASN A 123 5.85 8.94 -53.74
N VAL A 124 4.90 9.05 -52.81
CA VAL A 124 4.27 10.33 -52.42
C VAL A 124 5.24 11.23 -51.63
N TYR A 125 6.31 10.66 -51.08
CA TYR A 125 7.32 11.41 -50.34
C TYR A 125 8.49 11.84 -51.23
N ASN A 126 8.79 13.15 -51.20
CA ASN A 126 9.82 13.77 -52.04
C ASN A 126 11.27 13.52 -51.57
N SER A 127 11.47 12.92 -50.39
CA SER A 127 12.79 12.79 -49.75
C SER A 127 13.60 11.58 -50.22
N GLY A 128 13.02 10.70 -51.05
CA GLY A 128 13.64 9.44 -51.46
C GLY A 128 13.79 8.41 -50.34
N ARG A 129 13.36 8.73 -49.11
CA ARG A 129 13.36 7.83 -47.96
C ARG A 129 12.05 7.05 -47.91
N TRP A 130 12.14 5.75 -47.65
CA TRP A 130 10.96 4.94 -47.38
C TRP A 130 10.30 5.34 -46.05
N MET A 131 8.97 5.41 -46.07
CA MET A 131 8.13 5.67 -44.90
C MET A 131 7.01 4.63 -44.89
N PRO A 132 6.60 4.12 -43.71
CA PRO A 132 5.45 3.24 -43.62
C PRO A 132 4.17 3.98 -44.05
N PRO A 133 3.20 3.27 -44.65
CA PRO A 133 1.93 3.88 -45.04
C PRO A 133 1.16 4.36 -43.81
N ALA A 134 0.44 5.49 -43.95
CA ALA A 134 -0.35 6.07 -42.88
C ALA A 134 -1.77 5.46 -42.85
N THR A 135 -2.29 5.20 -41.65
CA THR A 135 -3.66 4.72 -41.44
C THR A 135 -4.70 5.85 -41.37
N GLY A 136 -4.25 7.12 -41.25
CA GLY A 136 -5.13 8.29 -41.13
C GLY A 136 -5.66 8.55 -39.71
N GLU A 137 -5.51 7.61 -38.79
CA GLU A 137 -5.92 7.73 -37.39
C GLU A 137 -4.72 7.93 -36.46
N LEU A 138 -4.92 8.68 -35.38
CA LEU A 138 -3.90 8.88 -34.36
C LEU A 138 -3.97 7.72 -33.33
N ARG A 139 -2.88 6.96 -33.20
CA ARG A 139 -2.74 5.78 -32.30
C ARG A 139 -3.73 4.63 -32.58
N PRO A 140 -3.78 4.10 -33.81
CA PRO A 140 -4.64 2.95 -34.15
C PRO A 140 -4.23 1.64 -33.43
N ASP A 141 -3.07 1.62 -32.78
CA ASP A 141 -2.56 0.52 -31.96
C ASP A 141 -3.17 0.45 -30.56
N VAL A 142 -3.89 1.50 -30.14
CA VAL A 142 -4.51 1.62 -28.80
C VAL A 142 -6.01 1.83 -28.97
N TRP A 143 -6.80 0.78 -28.76
CA TRP A 143 -8.27 0.81 -28.75
C TRP A 143 -8.82 1.02 -27.33
#